data_AF-A0A6G2D5H5-F1
#
_entry.id   AF-A0A6G2D5H5-F1
#
_cell.length_a   1.000
_cell.length_b   1.000
_cell.length_c   1.000
_cell.angle_alpha   90.00
_cell.angle_beta   90.00
_cell.angle_gamma   90.00
#
_symmetry.space_group_name_H-M   'P 1'
#
loop_
_entity.id
_entity.type
_entity.pdbx_description
1 polymer ?
#
loop_
_entity_poly.entity_id
_entity_poly.type
_entity_poly.pdbx_seq_one_letter_code
_entity_poly.pdbx_strand_id
1 'polypeptide(L)' 'MAQFKATSNVVFNVNGKEQSYNKDVVYDMDVKVAESLNAQGKQSHPELSPFFEPVDEKEETKEAGK' A
#
# COMPACT_ATOMS: atom_id res chain seq x y z
N MET A 1 -1.83 10.05 10.34
CA MET A 1 -1.84 9.04 9.27
C MET A 1 -0.39 8.79 8.90
N ALA A 2 -0.07 7.62 8.37
CA ALA A 2 1.30 7.23 8.02
C ALA A 2 1.39 6.98 6.51
N GLN A 3 2.58 7.19 5.97
CA GLN A 3 2.81 7.03 4.54
C GLN A 3 3.27 5.61 4.25
N PHE A 4 2.61 4.98 3.28
CA PHE A 4 2.91 3.63 2.84
C PHE A 4 3.10 3.60 1.33
N LYS A 5 4.15 2.93 0.88
CA LYS A 5 4.44 2.70 -0.54
C LYS A 5 3.94 1.32 -0.93
N ALA A 6 3.19 1.24 -2.02
CA ALA A 6 2.76 -0.05 -2.55
C ALA A 6 3.91 -0.75 -3.30
N THR A 7 4.18 -2.01 -2.97
CA THR A 7 5.28 -2.81 -3.55
C THR A 7 4.91 -3.45 -4.89
N SER A 8 3.61 -3.52 -5.21
CA SER A 8 3.05 -4.09 -6.43
C SER A 8 1.70 -3.45 -6.76
N ASN A 9 1.25 -3.60 -8.02
CA ASN A 9 -0.10 -3.20 -8.41
C ASN A 9 -1.10 -4.17 -7.78
N VAL A 10 -1.97 -3.66 -6.92
CA VAL A 10 -2.94 -4.47 -6.18
C VAL A 10 -4.31 -3.83 -6.13
N VAL A 11 -5.34 -4.66 -6.07
CA VAL A 11 -6.72 -4.24 -5.88
C VAL A 11 -7.28 -4.99 -4.68
N PHE A 12 -7.74 -4.25 -3.68
CA PHE A 12 -8.40 -4.80 -2.50
C PHE A 12 -9.90 -4.59 -2.61
N ASN A 13 -10.68 -5.57 -2.17
CA ASN A 13 -12.11 -5.38 -1.97
C ASN A 13 -12.37 -5.11 -0.48
N VAL A 14 -12.55 -3.83 -0.14
CA VAL A 14 -12.81 -3.38 1.22
C VAL A 14 -14.30 -3.06 1.33
N ASN A 15 -15.04 -3.87 2.08
CA ASN A 15 -16.47 -3.65 2.34
C ASN A 15 -17.32 -3.54 1.05
N GLY A 16 -17.03 -4.36 0.04
CA GLY A 16 -17.72 -4.35 -1.25
C GLY A 16 -17.27 -3.24 -2.21
N LYS A 17 -16.26 -2.44 -1.83
CA LYS A 17 -15.65 -1.42 -2.69
C LYS A 17 -14.25 -1.84 -3.09
N GLU A 18 -14.01 -1.81 -4.40
CA GLU A 18 -12.69 -2.04 -4.95
C GLU A 18 -11.82 -0.80 -4.74
N GLN A 19 -10.64 -1.00 -4.15
CA GLN A 19 -9.61 0.00 -3.96
C GLN A 19 -8.33 -0.47 -4.64
N SER A 20 -7.91 0.24 -5.68
CA SER A 20 -6.68 -0.06 -6.40
C SER A 20 -5.51 0.78 -5.88
N TYR A 21 -4.36 0.15 -5.76
CA TYR A 21 -3.10 0.75 -5.36
C TYR A 21 -2.04 0.39 -6.39
N ASN A 22 -1.35 1.40 -6.88
CA ASN A 22 -0.33 1.25 -7.91
C ASN A 22 1.03 1.10 -7.25
N LYS A 23 1.84 0.21 -7.82
CA LYS A 23 3.23 0.03 -7.42
C LYS A 23 3.98 1.36 -7.43
N ASP A 24 4.85 1.54 -6.45
CA ASP A 24 5.72 2.69 -6.26
C ASP A 24 5.00 4.01 -5.93
N VAL A 25 3.68 3.99 -5.74
CA VAL A 25 2.91 5.15 -5.28
C VAL A 25 2.85 5.15 -3.75
N VAL A 26 3.03 6.34 -3.16
CA VAL A 26 2.89 6.59 -1.73
C VAL A 26 1.46 7.01 -1.41
N TYR A 27 0.89 6.37 -0.40
CA TYR A 27 -0.46 6.60 0.09
C TYR A 27 -0.41 7.02 1.56
N ASP A 28 -1.11 8.09 1.91
CA ASP A 28 -1.35 8.46 3.31
C ASP A 28 -2.56 7.66 3.82
N MET A 29 -2.32 6.75 4.75
CA MET A 29 -3.38 5.93 5.37
C MET A 29 -3.07 5.58 6.81
N ASP A 30 -4.08 5.12 7.55
CA ASP A 30 -3.87 4.67 8.92
C ASP A 30 -3.06 3.36 8.94
N VAL A 31 -2.15 3.22 9.90
CA VAL A 31 -1.35 2.01 10.07
C VAL A 31 -2.24 0.77 10.18
N LYS A 32 -3.37 0.88 10.89
CA LYS A 32 -4.32 -0.24 11.05
C LYS A 32 -4.97 -0.64 9.73
N VAL A 33 -5.17 0.32 8.82
CA VAL A 33 -5.72 0.05 7.49
C VAL A 33 -4.68 -0.67 6.66
N ALA A 34 -3.44 -0.17 6.61
CA ALA A 34 -2.34 -0.83 5.88
C ALA A 34 -2.09 -2.26 6.39
N GLU A 35 -2.06 -2.48 7.71
CA GLU A 35 -1.94 -3.80 8.31
C GLU A 35 -3.11 -4.72 7.94
N SER A 36 -4.34 -4.19 7.96
CA SER A 36 -5.53 -4.94 7.57
C SER A 36 -5.51 -5.34 6.11
N LEU A 37 -5.09 -4.43 5.21
CA LEU A 37 -4.94 -4.71 3.78
C LEU A 37 -3.81 -5.74 3.52
N ASN A 38 -2.66 -5.58 4.17
CA ASN A 38 -1.56 -6.54 4.10
C ASN A 38 -1.98 -7.93 4.60
N ALA A 39 -2.80 -8.01 5.66
CA ALA A 39 -3.37 -9.26 6.16
C ALA A 39 -4.45 -9.86 5.25
N GLN A 40 -5.24 -9.02 4.58
CA GLN A 40 -6.22 -9.43 3.56
C GLN A 40 -5.57 -9.96 2.27
N GLY A 41 -4.27 -9.76 2.09
CA GLY A 41 -3.46 -10.20 0.95
C GLY A 41 -3.56 -11.68 0.56
N LYS A 42 -4.26 -12.49 1.36
CA LYS A 42 -4.70 -13.85 1.03
C LYS A 42 -5.65 -13.96 -0.17
N GLN A 43 -6.28 -12.88 -0.67
CA GLN A 43 -7.31 -13.01 -1.71
C GLN A 43 -6.83 -12.89 -3.17
N SER A 44 -5.60 -12.43 -3.47
CA SER A 44 -5.14 -12.36 -4.87
C SER A 44 -3.71 -12.84 -5.11
N HIS A 45 -2.71 -12.45 -4.30
CA HIS A 45 -1.32 -12.90 -4.49
C HIS A 45 -0.55 -12.97 -3.15
N PRO A 46 -0.73 -14.03 -2.34
CA PRO A 46 -0.08 -14.13 -1.03
C PRO A 46 1.46 -14.16 -1.08
N GLU A 47 2.04 -14.52 -2.23
CA GLU A 47 3.49 -14.48 -2.49
C GLU A 47 4.07 -13.06 -2.53
N LEU A 48 3.23 -12.03 -2.71
CA LEU A 48 3.61 -10.63 -2.85
C LEU A 48 3.32 -9.79 -1.59
N SER A 49 2.89 -10.42 -0.49
CA SER A 49 2.68 -9.74 0.80
C SER A 49 4.01 -9.59 1.56
N PRO A 50 4.28 -8.44 2.22
CA PRO A 50 3.41 -7.27 2.37
C PRO A 50 3.31 -6.42 1.09
N PHE A 51 2.11 -5.91 0.84
CA PHE A 51 1.82 -5.02 -0.29
C PHE A 51 2.14 -3.57 0.00
N PHE A 52 2.09 -3.16 1.27
CA PHE A 52 2.40 -1.82 1.72
C PHE A 52 3.60 -1.85 2.66
N GLU A 53 4.63 -1.09 2.32
CA GLU A 53 5.80 -0.84 3.15
C GLU A 53 5.77 0.58 3.71
N PRO A 54 6.08 0.79 5.00
CA PRO A 54 6.14 2.13 5.56
C PRO A 54 7.22 2.96 4.87
N VAL A 55 6.90 4.19 4.51
CA VAL A 55 7.88 5.18 4.04
C VAL A 55 8.43 5.87 5.27
N ASP A 56 9.73 5.70 5.53
CA ASP A 56 10.39 6.48 6.57
C ASP A 56 10.39 7.96 6.12
N GLU A 57 9.93 8.89 6.97
CA GLU A 57 9.87 10.33 6.66
C GLU A 57 11.25 10.92 6.25
N LYS A 58 12.34 10.17 6.43
CA LYS A 58 13.68 10.54 5.97
C LYS A 58 13.94 10.26 4.49
N GLU A 59 13.06 9.54 3.79
CA GLU A 59 13.23 9.15 2.39
C GLU A 59 12.25 9.83 1.42
N GLU A 60 11.33 10.65 1.90
CA GLU A 60 10.37 11.35 1.04
C GLU A 60 10.94 12.68 0.50
N THR A 61 11.87 12.61 -0.45
CA THR A 61 11.99 13.70 -1.45
C THR A 61 12.68 13.32 -2.76
N LYS A 62 12.56 12.10 -3.29
CA LYS A 62 12.90 11.77 -4.70
C LYS A 62 12.00 10.59 -5.06
N GLU A 63 10.95 10.66 -5.87
CA GLU A 63 10.93 11.10 -7.25
C GLU A 63 9.48 11.47 -7.65
N ALA A 64 9.24 12.77 -7.83
CA ALA A 64 8.20 13.27 -8.74
C ALA A 64 8.75 14.52 -9.43
N GLY A 65 9.97 14.42 -9.95
CA GLY A 65 10.56 15.41 -10.84
C GLY A 65 10.22 15.03 -12.27
N LYS A 66 9.17 15.65 -12.80
CA LYS A 66 8.87 15.68 -14.24
C LYS A 66 9.79 16.67 -14.94
#